data_AF-R7PTK2-F1
#
_entry.id   AF-R7PTK2-F1
#
_cell.length_a   1.000
_cell.length_b   1.000
_cell.length_c   1.000
_cell.angle_alpha   90.00
_cell.angle_beta   90.00
_cell.angle_gamma   90.00
#
_symmetry.space_group_name_H-M   'P 1'
#
loop_
_entity.id
_entity.type
_entity.pdbx_description
1 polymer ?
#
loop_
_entity_poly.entity_id
_entity_poly.type
_entity_poly.pdbx_seq_one_letter_code
_entity_poly.pdbx_strand_id
1 'polypeptide(L)' 'MKDYISKTKVNTRLATSIPSAIRTKFDIEAGDELYWDIEDNKIVIKTKDAIK' A
#
# COMPACT_ATOMS: atom_id res chain seq x y z
N MET A 1 7.24 15.47 9.58
CA MET A 1 6.44 14.31 9.16
C MET A 1 7.42 13.34 8.50
N LYS A 2 7.56 12.08 8.94
CA LYS A 2 8.48 11.15 8.27
C LYS A 2 7.89 10.79 6.91
N ASP A 3 8.61 11.08 5.83
CA ASP A 3 8.24 10.60 4.50
C ASP A 3 8.54 9.09 4.43
N TYR A 4 7.50 8.28 4.35
CA TYR A 4 7.62 6.83 4.18
C TYR A 4 7.81 6.50 2.70
N ILE A 5 8.84 7.09 2.08
CA ILE A 5 9.21 6.77 0.70
C ILE A 5 9.98 5.45 0.76
N SER A 6 9.36 4.40 0.25
CA SER A 6 9.96 3.08 0.16
C SER A 6 9.72 2.54 -1.24
N LYS A 7 10.74 1.86 -1.80
CA LYS A 7 10.72 1.33 -3.16
C LYS A 7 10.61 -0.19 -3.11
N THR A 8 9.64 -0.72 -3.82
CA THR A 8 9.52 -2.16 -4.11
C THR A 8 9.57 -2.39 -5.61
N LYS A 9 9.83 -3.63 -6.02
CA LYS A 9 9.71 -4.05 -7.42
C LYS A 9 8.40 -4.80 -7.60
N VAL A 10 7.83 -4.68 -8.80
CA VAL A 10 6.80 -5.61 -9.25
C VAL A 10 7.51 -6.92 -9.61
N ASN A 11 7.03 -8.03 -9.07
CA ASN A 11 7.59 -9.35 -9.33
C ASN A 11 7.01 -9.95 -10.62
N THR A 12 7.47 -11.15 -10.98
CA THR A 12 7.06 -11.85 -12.21
C THR A 12 5.58 -12.25 -12.24
N ARG A 13 4.88 -12.19 -11.12
CA ARG A 13 3.43 -12.45 -11.01
C ARG A 13 2.60 -11.17 -11.01
N LEU A 14 3.19 -10.04 -11.43
CA LEU A 14 2.56 -8.72 -11.43
C LEU A 14 2.09 -8.26 -10.04
N ALA A 15 2.69 -8.80 -8.98
CA ALA A 15 2.43 -8.41 -7.60
C ALA A 15 3.58 -7.57 -7.05
N THR A 16 3.28 -6.69 -6.10
CA THR A 16 4.30 -6.01 -5.29
C THR A 16 4.00 -6.19 -3.82
N SER A 17 5.05 -6.15 -2.99
CA SER A 17 4.91 -6.21 -1.54
C SER A 17 4.70 -4.82 -0.95
N ILE A 18 4.01 -4.75 0.18
CA ILE A 18 3.95 -3.53 0.99
C ILE A 18 5.16 -3.56 1.94
N PRO A 19 6.05 -2.55 1.93
CA PRO A 19 7.19 -2.44 2.85
C PRO A 19 6.79 -2.55 4.32
N SER A 20 7.65 -3.14 5.15
CA SER A 20 7.40 -3.34 6.58
C SER A 20 7.04 -2.03 7.30
N ALA A 21 7.76 -0.94 7.02
CA ALA A 21 7.50 0.36 7.62
C ALA A 21 6.10 0.92 7.31
N ILE A 22 5.56 0.62 6.13
CA ILE A 22 4.19 1.02 5.74
C ILE A 22 3.17 0.13 6.45
N ARG A 23 3.40 -1.19 6.47
CA ARG A 23 2.51 -2.13 7.19
C ARG A 23 2.39 -1.78 8.67
N THR A 24 3.51 -1.55 9.36
CA THR A 24 3.52 -1.16 10.78
C THR A 24 2.83 0.18 11.03
N LYS A 25 2.92 1.14 10.09
CA LYS A 25 2.29 2.45 10.24
C LYS A 25 0.76 2.36 10.14
N PHE A 26 0.27 1.53 9.23
CA PHE A 26 -1.16 1.38 8.94
C PHE A 26 -1.78 0.15 9.59
N ASP A 27 -1.03 -0.55 10.44
CA ASP A 27 -1.42 -1.80 11.11
C ASP A 27 -1.98 -2.86 10.15
N ILE A 28 -1.30 -3.06 9.01
CA ILE A 28 -1.74 -4.00 7.97
C ILE A 28 -1.25 -5.41 8.29
N GLU A 29 -2.18 -6.34 8.43
CA GLU A 29 -1.94 -7.75 8.71
C GLU A 29 -2.17 -8.65 7.48
N ALA A 30 -1.78 -9.92 7.61
CA ALA A 30 -2.02 -10.90 6.56
C ALA A 30 -3.51 -11.26 6.51
N GLY A 31 -4.14 -11.03 5.35
CA GLY A 31 -5.58 -11.26 5.15
C GLY A 31 -6.40 -9.98 5.06
N ASP A 32 -5.81 -8.82 5.38
CA ASP A 32 -6.48 -7.54 5.22
C ASP A 32 -6.80 -7.23 3.76
N GLU A 33 -7.97 -6.65 3.55
CA GLU A 33 -8.41 -6.13 2.27
C GLU A 33 -7.90 -4.69 2.07
N LEU A 34 -7.30 -4.45 0.90
CA LEU A 34 -6.82 -3.14 0.49
C LEU A 34 -7.42 -2.79 -0.86
N TYR A 35 -7.69 -1.51 -1.05
CA TYR A 35 -8.33 -1.00 -2.25
C TYR A 35 -7.33 -0.22 -3.08
N TRP A 36 -7.39 -0.42 -4.39
CA TRP A 36 -6.49 0.21 -5.34
C TRP A 36 -7.28 1.25 -6.13
N ASP A 37 -6.73 2.45 -6.24
CA ASP A 37 -7.32 3.57 -6.94
C ASP A 37 -6.26 4.29 -7.80
N ILE A 38 -6.71 5.09 -8.77
CA ILE A 38 -5.86 5.85 -9.69
C ILE A 38 -6.22 7.33 -9.56
N GLU A 39 -5.27 8.13 -9.08
CA GLU A 39 -5.42 9.58 -8.93
C GLU A 39 -4.20 10.26 -9.58
N ASP A 40 -4.38 11.27 -10.43
CA ASP A 40 -3.29 12.13 -10.96
C ASP A 40 -1.97 11.41 -11.32
N ASN A 41 -2.08 10.31 -12.07
CA ASN A 41 -0.93 9.51 -12.52
C ASN A 41 -0.14 8.78 -11.41
N LYS A 42 -0.74 8.55 -10.23
CA LYS A 42 -0.24 7.69 -9.17
C LYS A 42 -1.27 6.60 -8.84
N ILE A 43 -0.76 5.45 -8.41
CA ILE A 43 -1.57 4.39 -7.82
C ILE A 43 -1.68 4.68 -6.32
N VAL A 44 -2.90 4.75 -5.82
CA VAL A 44 -3.19 4.96 -4.39
C VAL A 44 -3.76 3.66 -3.82
N ILE A 45 -3.19 3.21 -2.70
CA ILE A 45 -3.69 2.04 -1.97
C ILE A 45 -4.34 2.55 -0.68
N LYS A 46 -5.62 2.24 -0.49
CA LYS A 46 -6.46 2.70 0.61
C LYS A 46 -6.80 1.52 1.53
N THR A 47 -6.74 1.74 2.85
CA THR A 47 -7.28 0.80 3.83
C THR A 47 -8.81 0.90 3.86
N LYS A 48 -9.48 -0.11 4.40
CA LYS A 48 -10.95 -0.14 4.52
C LYS A 48 -11.53 1.09 5.22
N ASP A 49 -10.86 1.60 6.24
CA ASP A 49 -11.32 2.77 6.99
C ASP A 49 -11.24 4.08 6.18
N ALA A 50 -10.43 4.13 5.12
CA ALA A 50 -10.26 5.32 4.29
C ALA A 50 -11.33 5.47 3.19
N ILE A 51 -12.30 4.55 3.11
CA ILE A 51 -13.37 4.53 2.08
C ILE A 51 -14.74 4.89 2.68
N LYS A 52 -14.78 5.24 3.97
CA LYS A 52 -16.00 5.75 4.62
C LYS A 52 -16.31 7.19 4.25
#